data_AF-A0A949UH89-F1
#
_entry.id   AF-A0A949UH89-F1
#
_cell.length_a   1.000
_cell.length_b   1.000
_cell.length_c   1.000
_cell.angle_alpha   90.00
_cell.angle_beta   90.00
_cell.angle_gamma   90.00
#
_symmetry.space_group_name_H-M   'P 1'
#
loop_
_entity.id
_entity.type
_entity.pdbx_description
1 polymer ?
#
loop_
_entity_poly.entity_id
_entity_poly.type
_entity_poly.pdbx_seq_one_letter_code
_entity_poly.pdbx_strand_id
1 'polypeptide(L)'
;MTVFGVLAVVGGIFIICLETFTEADAAWHQIAVREAGFTPTHIALFYFIVPALVSGALIGAVWLHTRMPDFAGRISVPIVIAVMGPALIMPNFGFNKWGHTFFFAEELFAAPVHWGFVVPGWAFFAISGILVQCLTRIVTLTKLNPELA
;
A
#
# COMPACT_ATOMS: atom_id res chain seq x y z
N MET A 1 15.67 5.49 14.71
CA MET A 1 15.40 5.11 13.30
C MET A 1 14.91 6.35 12.58
N THR A 2 15.54 6.77 11.47
CA THR A 2 15.18 8.00 10.74
C THR A 2 13.96 7.75 9.85
N VAL A 3 13.19 8.80 9.52
CA VAL A 3 12.03 8.71 8.61
C VAL A 3 12.42 8.08 7.27
N PHE A 4 13.59 8.43 6.73
CA PHE A 4 14.12 7.84 5.50
C PHE A 4 14.48 6.35 5.65
N GLY A 5 15.01 5.95 6.81
CA GLY A 5 15.25 4.53 7.10
C GLY A 5 13.95 3.72 7.19
N VAL A 6 12.91 4.30 7.80
CA VAL A 6 11.56 3.69 7.82
C VAL A 6 11.01 3.58 6.39
N LEU A 7 11.07 4.66 5.60
CA LEU A 7 10.57 4.66 4.22
C LEU A 7 11.31 3.64 3.34
N ALA A 8 12.63 3.49 3.50
CA ALA A 8 13.41 2.51 2.74
C ALA A 8 13.07 1.06 3.12
N VAL A 9 12.97 0.76 4.42
CA VAL A 9 12.61 -0.58 4.90
C VAL A 9 11.17 -0.92 4.51
N VAL A 10 10.24 0.00 4.70
CA VAL A 10 8.84 -0.18 4.31
C VAL A 10 8.73 -0.34 2.80
N GLY A 11 9.41 0.48 2.01
CA GLY A 11 9.43 0.33 0.55
C GLY A 11 9.97 -1.03 0.08
N GLY A 12 11.05 -1.51 0.70
CA GLY A 12 11.61 -2.84 0.40
C GLY A 12 10.67 -3.98 0.77
N ILE A 13 10.09 -3.96 1.98
CA ILE A 13 9.07 -4.92 2.42
C ILE A 13 7.86 -4.86 1.49
N PHE A 14 7.45 -3.66 1.08
CA PHE A 14 6.29 -3.46 0.23
C PHE A 14 6.48 -4.10 -1.14
N ILE A 15 7.61 -3.84 -1.81
CA ILE A 15 7.92 -4.46 -3.12
C ILE A 15 7.99 -5.97 -2.97
N ILE A 16 8.83 -6.48 -2.05
CA ILE A 16 9.06 -7.92 -1.89
C ILE A 16 7.77 -8.65 -1.53
N CYS A 17 6.99 -8.16 -0.57
CA CYS A 17 5.80 -8.86 -0.11
C CYS A 17 4.60 -8.68 -1.04
N LEU A 18 4.39 -7.51 -1.64
CA LEU A 18 3.21 -7.34 -2.49
C LEU A 18 3.41 -8.02 -3.85
N GLU A 19 4.60 -7.87 -4.46
CA GLU A 19 4.93 -8.47 -5.76
C GLU A 19 4.92 -10.00 -5.67
N THR A 20 5.72 -10.57 -4.75
CA THR A 20 5.89 -12.03 -4.63
C THR A 20 4.55 -12.74 -4.39
N PHE A 21 3.72 -12.22 -3.50
CA PHE A 21 2.47 -12.89 -3.13
C PHE A 21 1.35 -12.65 -4.15
N THR A 22 1.36 -11.51 -4.85
CA THR A 22 0.39 -11.26 -5.95
C THR A 22 0.73 -12.11 -7.17
N GLU A 23 2.00 -12.23 -7.53
CA GLU A 23 2.43 -13.09 -8.63
C GLU A 23 2.28 -14.57 -8.30
N ALA A 24 2.52 -14.96 -7.05
CA ALA A 24 2.24 -16.33 -6.59
C ALA A 24 0.75 -16.68 -6.75
N ASP A 25 -0.16 -15.75 -6.43
CA ASP A 25 -1.60 -15.96 -6.62
C ASP A 25 -1.98 -16.07 -8.10
N ALA A 26 -1.41 -15.21 -8.95
CA ALA A 26 -1.59 -15.28 -10.40
C ALA A 26 -1.09 -16.62 -10.97
N ALA A 27 0.07 -17.11 -10.52
CA ALA A 27 0.61 -18.41 -10.92
C ALA A 27 -0.26 -19.57 -10.41
N TRP A 28 -0.79 -19.48 -9.18
CA TRP A 28 -1.70 -20.48 -8.61
C TRP A 28 -2.97 -20.64 -9.46
N HIS A 29 -3.49 -19.54 -10.01
CA HIS A 29 -4.64 -19.58 -10.92
C HIS A 29 -4.37 -20.30 -12.24
N GLN A 30 -3.11 -20.52 -12.63
CA GLN A 30 -2.77 -21.28 -13.84
C GLN A 30 -2.73 -22.80 -13.61
N ILE A 31 -2.67 -23.24 -12.35
CA ILE A 31 -2.44 -24.66 -12.01
C ILE A 31 -3.54 -25.26 -11.12
N ALA A 32 -4.48 -24.45 -10.65
CA ALA A 32 -5.55 -24.91 -9.77
C ALA A 32 -6.90 -24.31 -10.15
N VAL A 33 -7.90 -25.17 -10.31
CA VAL A 33 -9.31 -24.79 -10.24
C VAL A 33 -9.69 -24.67 -8.77
N ARG A 34 -10.36 -23.57 -8.40
CA ARG A 34 -10.56 -23.20 -7.00
C ARG A 34 -11.83 -23.84 -6.47
N GLU A 35 -11.73 -24.55 -5.35
CA GLU A 35 -12.89 -25.07 -4.61
C GLU A 35 -13.61 -23.96 -3.82
N ALA A 36 -12.87 -22.90 -3.44
CA ALA A 36 -13.37 -21.80 -2.62
C ALA A 36 -12.50 -20.53 -2.74
N GLY A 37 -12.96 -19.43 -2.14
CA GLY A 37 -12.21 -18.17 -2.04
C GLY A 37 -11.02 -18.19 -1.06
N PHE A 38 -10.73 -19.31 -0.41
CA PHE A 38 -9.64 -19.50 0.56
C PHE A 38 -8.54 -20.43 0.01
N THR A 39 -7.88 -20.03 -1.07
CA THR A 39 -6.70 -20.74 -1.57
C THR A 39 -5.49 -20.47 -0.66
N PRO A 40 -4.45 -21.33 -0.67
CA PRO A 40 -3.22 -21.07 0.09
C PRO A 40 -2.62 -19.69 -0.21
N THR A 41 -2.62 -19.28 -1.48
CA THR A 41 -2.15 -17.97 -1.93
C THR A 41 -3.04 -16.83 -1.48
N HIS A 42 -4.38 -16.98 -1.55
CA HIS A 42 -5.31 -15.98 -1.02
C HIS A 42 -5.15 -15.78 0.49
N ILE A 43 -4.97 -16.86 1.27
CA ILE A 43 -4.76 -16.78 2.72
C ILE A 43 -3.51 -15.94 3.02
N ALA A 44 -2.39 -16.25 2.39
CA ALA A 44 -1.16 -15.50 2.59
C ALA A 44 -1.27 -14.04 2.12
N LEU A 45 -1.78 -13.80 0.92
CA LEU A 45 -1.84 -12.47 0.33
C LEU A 45 -2.89 -11.58 1.03
N PHE A 46 -4.15 -12.01 1.07
CA PHE A 46 -5.27 -11.16 1.47
C PHE A 46 -5.57 -11.16 2.96
N TYR A 47 -5.18 -12.23 3.67
CA TYR A 47 -5.47 -12.36 5.09
C TYR A 47 -4.23 -12.18 5.98
N PHE A 48 -3.04 -12.07 5.38
CA PHE A 48 -1.81 -11.81 6.12
C PHE A 48 -1.04 -10.60 5.58
N ILE A 49 -0.52 -10.65 4.34
CA ILE A 49 0.34 -9.58 3.80
C ILE A 49 -0.39 -8.25 3.67
N VAL A 50 -1.54 -8.20 2.99
CA VAL A 50 -2.29 -6.95 2.82
C VAL A 50 -2.72 -6.36 4.18
N PRO A 51 -3.31 -7.12 5.12
CA PRO A 51 -3.61 -6.60 6.46
C PRO A 51 -2.39 -6.09 7.23
N ALA A 52 -1.25 -6.78 7.13
CA ALA A 52 -0.01 -6.36 7.78
C ALA A 52 0.49 -5.02 7.20
N LEU A 53 0.44 -4.85 5.88
CA LEU A 53 0.85 -3.62 5.20
C LEU A 53 -0.09 -2.45 5.54
N VAL A 54 -1.41 -2.65 5.52
CA VAL A 54 -2.40 -1.63 5.92
C VAL A 54 -2.19 -1.23 7.38
N SER A 55 -2.01 -2.20 8.28
CA SER A 55 -1.77 -1.94 9.70
C SER A 55 -0.46 -1.16 9.92
N GLY A 56 0.62 -1.57 9.25
CA GLY A 56 1.90 -0.88 9.29
C GLY A 56 1.82 0.56 8.79
N ALA A 57 1.09 0.79 7.69
CA ALA A 57 0.87 2.12 7.13
C ALA A 57 0.08 3.03 8.09
N LEU A 58 -0.98 2.51 8.73
CA LEU A 58 -1.76 3.24 9.73
C LEU A 58 -0.91 3.60 10.96
N ILE A 59 -0.14 2.64 11.49
CA ILE A 59 0.79 2.88 12.62
C ILE A 59 1.83 3.93 12.23
N GLY A 60 2.40 3.84 11.02
CA GLY A 60 3.36 4.80 10.50
C GLY A 60 2.79 6.22 10.39
N ALA A 61 1.54 6.34 9.93
CA ALA A 61 0.85 7.64 9.86
C ALA A 61 0.65 8.23 11.26
N VAL A 62 0.14 7.46 12.23
CA VAL A 62 -0.02 7.92 13.62
C VAL A 62 1.33 8.32 14.22
N TRP A 63 2.39 7.55 13.96
CA TRP A 63 3.74 7.87 14.40
C TRP A 63 4.24 9.20 13.82
N LEU A 64 4.02 9.46 12.52
CA LEU A 64 4.38 10.74 11.90
C LEU A 64 3.63 11.91 12.56
N HIS A 65 2.32 11.79 12.77
CA HIS A 65 1.51 12.85 13.40
C HIS A 65 1.88 13.12 14.87
N THR A 66 2.52 12.15 15.55
CA THR A 66 2.92 12.29 16.96
C THR A 66 4.40 12.65 17.15
N ARG A 67 5.25 12.46 16.14
CA ARG A 67 6.71 12.64 16.26
C ARG A 67 7.30 13.69 15.33
N MET A 68 6.58 14.12 14.31
CA MET A 68 7.04 15.13 13.37
C MET A 68 6.21 16.42 13.49
N PRO A 69 6.83 17.56 13.85
CA PRO A 69 6.13 18.83 14.01
C PRO A 69 5.37 19.28 12.77
N ASP A 70 5.90 18.99 11.58
CA ASP A 70 5.29 19.36 10.30
C ASP A 70 3.91 18.71 10.06
N PHE A 71 3.66 17.56 10.71
CA PHE A 71 2.42 16.79 10.61
C PHE A 71 1.53 16.94 11.86
N ALA A 72 1.98 17.64 12.90
CA ALA A 72 1.19 17.87 14.10
C ALA A 72 0.02 18.83 13.78
N GLY A 73 -1.22 18.40 14.07
CA GLY A 73 -2.42 19.20 13.84
C GLY A 73 -2.75 19.48 12.36
N ARG A 74 -2.11 18.77 11.43
CA ARG A 74 -2.30 18.93 9.97
C ARG A 74 -2.43 17.58 9.31
N ILE A 75 -3.27 17.44 8.31
CA ILE A 75 -3.43 16.21 7.54
C ILE A 75 -2.63 16.32 6.24
N SER A 76 -1.71 15.37 6.02
CA SER A 76 -0.97 15.28 4.76
C SER A 76 -1.75 14.47 3.74
N VAL A 77 -2.21 15.14 2.68
CA VAL A 77 -2.89 14.51 1.53
C VAL A 77 -2.11 13.31 0.98
N PRO A 78 -0.79 13.39 0.69
CA PRO A 78 -0.07 12.22 0.17
C PRO A 78 0.03 11.07 1.20
N ILE A 79 0.13 11.36 2.49
CA ILE A 79 0.07 10.29 3.52
C ILE A 79 -1.30 9.62 3.52
N VAL A 80 -2.39 10.40 3.49
CA VAL A 80 -3.75 9.85 3.46
C VAL A 80 -3.95 8.97 2.23
N ILE A 81 -3.54 9.42 1.04
CA ILE A 81 -3.68 8.63 -0.19
C ILE A 81 -2.86 7.34 -0.09
N ALA A 82 -1.60 7.41 0.38
CA ALA A 82 -0.73 6.24 0.50
C ALA A 82 -1.25 5.20 1.50
N VAL A 83 -1.90 5.63 2.58
CA VAL A 83 -2.46 4.74 3.62
C VAL A 83 -3.82 4.19 3.21
N MET A 84 -4.69 5.04 2.65
CA MET A 84 -6.06 4.66 2.32
C MET A 84 -6.18 3.91 0.99
N GLY A 85 -5.28 4.15 0.02
CA GLY A 85 -5.28 3.41 -1.25
C GLY A 85 -5.27 1.89 -1.08
N PRO A 86 -4.36 1.33 -0.26
CA PRO A 86 -4.41 -0.08 0.12
C PRO A 86 -5.68 -0.48 0.88
N ALA A 87 -6.25 0.37 1.73
CA ALA A 87 -7.54 0.05 2.38
C ALA A 87 -8.70 -0.02 1.37
N LEU A 88 -8.65 0.79 0.32
CA LEU A 88 -9.67 0.86 -0.74
C LEU A 88 -9.58 -0.29 -1.75
N ILE A 89 -8.64 -1.24 -1.59
CA ILE A 89 -8.67 -2.50 -2.35
C ILE A 89 -9.68 -3.51 -1.79
N MET A 90 -10.08 -3.36 -0.53
CA MET A 90 -11.01 -4.28 0.14
C MET A 90 -12.38 -4.40 -0.57
N PRO A 91 -13.01 -3.30 -1.05
CA PRO A 91 -14.20 -3.41 -1.89
C PRO A 91 -13.98 -4.24 -3.15
N ASN A 92 -12.84 -4.06 -3.85
CA ASN A 92 -12.51 -4.86 -5.03
C ASN A 92 -12.32 -6.34 -4.71
N PHE A 93 -11.75 -6.67 -3.55
CA PHE A 93 -11.68 -8.08 -3.13
C PHE A 93 -13.06 -8.69 -2.88
N GLY A 94 -13.96 -7.95 -2.24
CA GLY A 94 -15.33 -8.40 -2.01
C GLY A 94 -16.06 -8.66 -3.34
N PHE A 95 -15.98 -7.71 -4.26
CA PHE A 95 -16.55 -7.85 -5.61
C PHE A 95 -15.89 -8.96 -6.42
N ASN A 96 -14.56 -9.13 -6.32
CA ASN A 96 -13.84 -10.21 -7.00
C ASN A 96 -14.33 -11.59 -6.58
N LYS A 97 -14.43 -11.83 -5.26
CA LYS A 97 -14.91 -13.11 -4.74
C LYS A 97 -16.38 -13.36 -5.07
N TRP A 98 -17.21 -12.32 -4.97
CA TRP A 98 -18.60 -12.39 -5.40
C TRP A 98 -18.71 -12.73 -6.89
N GLY A 99 -17.95 -12.05 -7.76
CA GLY A 99 -17.92 -12.30 -9.20
C GLY A 99 -17.53 -13.73 -9.57
N HIS A 100 -16.49 -14.28 -8.94
CA HIS A 100 -16.08 -15.68 -9.10
C HIS A 100 -17.10 -16.71 -8.58
N THR A 101 -18.10 -16.30 -7.79
CA THR A 101 -19.18 -17.20 -7.34
C THR A 101 -20.26 -17.39 -8.41
N PHE A 102 -20.42 -16.43 -9.32
CA PHE A 102 -21.48 -16.44 -10.35
C PHE A 102 -20.97 -16.62 -11.78
N PHE A 103 -19.67 -16.43 -12.01
CA PHE A 103 -19.03 -16.56 -13.31
C PHE A 103 -17.74 -17.38 -13.19
N PHE A 104 -17.50 -18.28 -14.15
CA PHE A 104 -16.19 -18.92 -14.37
C PHE A 104 -15.20 -17.90 -14.94
N ALA A 105 -14.89 -16.88 -14.14
CA ALA A 105 -14.01 -15.78 -14.51
C ALA A 105 -12.53 -16.11 -14.25
N GLU A 106 -12.20 -17.33 -13.80
CA GLU A 106 -10.82 -17.74 -13.51
C GLU A 106 -9.85 -17.59 -14.68
N GLU A 107 -10.35 -17.58 -15.93
CA GLU A 107 -9.50 -17.58 -17.13
C GLU A 107 -9.31 -16.20 -17.79
N LEU A 108 -10.04 -15.16 -17.38
CA LEU A 108 -9.95 -13.84 -18.02
C LEU A 108 -9.55 -12.75 -17.01
N PHE A 109 -8.24 -12.54 -16.90
CA PHE A 109 -7.64 -11.48 -16.06
C PHE A 109 -8.17 -10.07 -16.41
N ALA A 110 -8.65 -9.86 -17.65
CA ALA A 110 -9.24 -8.60 -18.10
C ALA A 110 -10.71 -8.37 -17.68
N ALA A 111 -11.33 -9.32 -16.95
CA ALA A 111 -12.72 -9.19 -16.54
C ALA A 111 -12.94 -7.89 -15.72
N PRO A 112 -14.08 -7.20 -15.89
CA PRO A 112 -14.36 -5.92 -15.21
C PRO A 112 -14.22 -5.96 -13.68
N VAL A 113 -14.41 -7.14 -13.10
CA VAL A 113 -14.27 -7.37 -11.66
C VAL A 113 -12.82 -7.15 -11.15
N HIS A 114 -11.83 -7.19 -12.04
CA HIS A 114 -10.42 -6.98 -11.71
C HIS A 114 -9.97 -5.52 -11.88
N TRP A 115 -10.74 -4.65 -12.52
CA TRP A 115 -10.24 -3.31 -12.92
C TRP A 115 -9.85 -2.43 -11.74
N GLY A 116 -10.50 -2.59 -10.59
CA GLY A 116 -10.15 -1.81 -9.41
C GLY A 116 -8.86 -2.25 -8.71
N PHE A 117 -8.20 -3.34 -9.14
CA PHE A 117 -6.86 -3.70 -8.68
C PHE A 117 -5.77 -2.67 -9.05
N VAL A 118 -6.08 -1.75 -9.98
CA VAL A 118 -5.18 -0.65 -10.34
C VAL A 118 -5.12 0.47 -9.27
N VAL A 119 -6.16 0.60 -8.43
CA VAL A 119 -6.30 1.73 -7.49
C VAL A 119 -5.15 1.79 -6.47
N PRO A 120 -4.70 0.68 -5.83
CA PRO A 120 -3.50 0.69 -5.00
C PRO A 120 -2.25 1.10 -5.76
N GLY A 121 -2.12 0.65 -7.02
CA GLY A 121 -1.05 1.06 -7.93
C GLY A 121 -0.96 2.58 -8.07
N TRP A 122 -2.09 3.24 -8.29
CA TRP A 122 -2.16 4.70 -8.36
C TRP A 122 -1.87 5.38 -7.04
N ALA A 123 -2.35 4.81 -5.93
CA ALA A 123 -2.11 5.35 -4.60
C ALA A 123 -0.61 5.36 -4.23
N PHE A 124 0.21 4.45 -4.77
CA PHE A 124 1.66 4.46 -4.52
C PHE A 124 2.36 5.70 -5.05
N PHE A 125 1.83 6.35 -6.08
CA PHE A 125 2.42 7.61 -6.55
C PHE A 125 2.38 8.70 -5.47
N ALA A 126 1.51 8.59 -4.45
CA ALA A 126 1.49 9.51 -3.32
C ALA A 126 2.77 9.46 -2.46
N ILE A 127 3.56 8.37 -2.52
CA ILE A 127 4.88 8.28 -1.87
C ILE A 127 5.81 9.39 -2.36
N SER A 128 5.72 9.79 -3.64
CA SER A 128 6.50 10.92 -4.17
C SER A 128 6.21 12.23 -3.41
N GLY A 129 4.94 12.47 -3.07
CA GLY A 129 4.53 13.64 -2.27
C GLY A 129 5.06 13.58 -0.83
N ILE A 130 5.11 12.40 -0.23
CA ILE A 130 5.71 12.20 1.11
C ILE A 130 7.22 12.50 1.05
N LEU A 131 7.90 12.05 0.00
CA LEU A 131 9.32 12.33 -0.24
C LEU A 131 9.59 13.83 -0.35
N VAL A 132 8.79 14.57 -1.13
CA VAL A 132 8.91 16.03 -1.25
C VAL A 132 8.71 16.73 0.09
N GLN A 133 7.74 16.30 0.90
CA GLN A 133 7.53 16.86 2.25
C GLN A 133 8.75 16.62 3.16
N CYS A 134 9.33 15.43 3.11
CA CYS A 134 10.53 15.08 3.88
C CYS A 134 11.77 15.88 3.43
N LEU A 135 11.96 16.05 2.12
CA LEU A 135 13.05 16.86 1.56
C LEU A 135 12.89 18.35 1.91
N THR A 136 11.67 18.88 1.88
CA THR A 136 11.38 20.27 2.26
C THR A 136 11.72 20.55 3.73
N ARG A 137 11.45 19.59 4.62
CA ARG A 137 11.89 19.64 6.02
C ARG A 137 13.41 19.71 6.10
N ILE A 138 14.14 18.85 5.39
CA ILE A 138 15.61 18.89 5.37
C ILE A 138 16.10 20.27 4.94
N VAL A 139 15.61 20.79 3.82
CA VAL A 139 16.00 22.12 3.34
C VAL A 139 15.78 23.18 4.41
N THR A 140 14.63 23.15 5.10
CA THR A 140 14.33 24.10 6.18
C THR A 140 15.30 23.98 7.35
N LEU A 141 15.69 22.75 7.72
CA LEU A 141 16.63 22.48 8.80
C LEU A 141 18.09 22.80 8.43
N THR A 142 18.43 22.86 7.15
CA THR A 142 19.78 23.14 6.64
C THR A 142 19.98 24.61 6.23
N LYS A 143 18.94 25.46 6.31
CA LYS A 143 19.12 26.91 6.09
C LYS A 143 20.06 27.48 7.16
N LEU A 144 21.15 28.09 6.71
CA LEU A 144 22.04 28.85 7.58
C LEU A 144 21.27 30.05 8.15
N ASN A 145 21.38 30.28 9.45
CA ASN A 145 20.83 31.49 10.06
C ASN A 145 21.76 32.67 9.69
N PRO A 146 21.31 33.65 8.88
CA PRO A 146 22.13 34.80 8.54
C PRO A 146 22.50 35.66 9.77
N GLU A 147 21.84 35.47 10.92
CA GLU A 147 22.16 36.16 12.17
C GLU A 147 23.28 35.49 12.98
N LEU A 148 23.72 34.29 12.58
CA LEU A 148 24.81 33.53 13.23
C LEU A 148 26.07 33.43 12.34
N ALA A 149 26.10 34.15 11.21
CA ALA A 149 27.21 34.22 10.25
C ALA A 149 27.88 35.60 10.30
#